data_AF-A0A7J7EPD9-F1
#
_entry.id   AF-A0A7J7EPD9-F1
#
_cell.length_a   1.000
_cell.length_b   1.000
_cell.length_c   1.000
_cell.angle_alpha   90.00
_cell.angle_beta   90.00
_cell.angle_gamma   90.00
#
_symmetry.space_group_name_H-M   'P 1'
#
loop_
_entity.id
_entity.type
_entity.pdbx_description
1 polymer ?
#
loop_
_entity_poly.entity_id
_entity_poly.type
_entity_poly.pdbx_seq_one_letter_code
_entity_poly.pdbx_strand_id
1 'polypeptide(L)'
;LSGKWFYIAGASRNPEFKEAAKTFQAAFFYFALNHTEDTIELRQYLTVGNHCVYESSILNVHRENKTISKRGEGQPSGTQLLCGRGRTVLACAMGTTVPCPWSHQSLPPPEKDKERVASMILTADPKIYMLAQDLDDEQNVALSLYADKPEVTQEQLKVLHVAIECKGLDKSEIIYADVKKDQCGPLEKQHEEERKKTNEEPQEDAEQG
;
A
#
# COMPACT_ATOMS: atom_id res chain seq x y z
N LEU A 1 -2.71 9.66 16.03
CA LEU A 1 -2.34 9.16 14.68
C LEU A 1 -0.85 9.26 14.41
N SER A 2 -0.13 10.27 14.90
CA SER A 2 1.35 10.26 14.79
C SER A 2 1.93 9.00 15.43
N GLY A 3 2.92 8.39 14.79
CA GLY A 3 3.59 7.18 15.28
C GLY A 3 3.58 6.00 14.31
N LYS A 4 3.99 4.84 14.82
CA LYS A 4 4.08 3.57 14.11
C LYS A 4 2.74 2.83 14.13
N TRP A 5 2.40 2.23 13.01
CA TRP A 5 1.18 1.44 12.84
C TRP A 5 1.47 0.23 11.95
N PHE A 6 0.69 -0.83 12.15
CA PHE A 6 0.79 -2.10 11.45
C PHE A 6 -0.50 -2.33 10.67
N TYR A 7 -0.37 -2.75 9.42
CA TYR A 7 -1.50 -3.30 8.68
C TYR A 7 -1.84 -4.67 9.26
N ILE A 8 -3.10 -4.85 9.65
CA ILE A 8 -3.56 -6.09 10.29
C ILE A 8 -4.30 -6.96 9.29
N ALA A 9 -5.31 -6.39 8.65
CA ALA A 9 -6.16 -7.11 7.72
C ALA A 9 -6.99 -6.16 6.86
N GLY A 10 -7.52 -6.67 5.77
CA GLY A 10 -8.49 -5.94 4.95
C GLY A 10 -9.26 -6.85 4.00
N ALA A 11 -10.37 -6.31 3.50
CA ALA A 11 -11.19 -6.94 2.47
C ALA A 11 -11.66 -5.88 1.49
N SER A 12 -11.89 -6.28 0.25
CA SER A 12 -12.35 -5.38 -0.80
C SER A 12 -13.15 -6.15 -1.83
N ARG A 13 -14.03 -5.49 -2.60
CA ARG A 13 -14.55 -6.04 -3.86
C ARG A 13 -13.66 -5.68 -5.05
N ASN A 14 -12.89 -4.60 -4.93
CA ASN A 14 -12.00 -4.14 -5.97
C ASN A 14 -10.88 -5.17 -6.22
N PRO A 15 -10.79 -5.77 -7.42
CA PRO A 15 -9.81 -6.80 -7.72
C PRO A 15 -8.38 -6.28 -7.68
N GLU A 16 -8.13 -5.02 -8.04
CA GLU A 16 -6.79 -4.41 -7.95
C GLU A 16 -6.32 -4.34 -6.50
N PHE A 17 -7.22 -3.97 -5.59
CA PHE A 17 -6.91 -3.99 -4.15
C PHE A 17 -6.63 -5.41 -3.68
N LYS A 18 -7.45 -6.39 -4.07
CA LYS A 18 -7.25 -7.80 -3.68
C LYS A 18 -5.88 -8.30 -4.13
N GLU A 19 -5.51 -8.05 -5.38
CA GLU A 19 -4.21 -8.49 -5.90
C GLU A 19 -3.06 -7.77 -5.19
N ALA A 20 -3.14 -6.44 -5.03
CA ALA A 20 -2.13 -5.69 -4.27
C ALA A 20 -1.99 -6.23 -2.83
N ALA A 21 -3.09 -6.49 -2.15
CA ALA A 21 -3.13 -6.99 -0.78
C ALA A 21 -2.56 -8.41 -0.62
N LYS A 22 -2.67 -9.25 -1.66
CA LYS A 22 -2.03 -10.58 -1.65
C LYS A 22 -0.51 -10.50 -1.85
N THR A 23 -0.02 -9.44 -2.47
CA THR A 23 1.42 -9.32 -2.81
C THR A 23 2.27 -9.02 -1.57
N PHE A 24 1.75 -8.23 -0.63
CA PHE A 24 2.47 -7.92 0.61
C PHE A 24 2.12 -8.91 1.73
N GLN A 25 3.16 -9.44 2.36
CA GLN A 25 3.07 -10.43 3.44
C GLN A 25 2.90 -9.73 4.79
N ALA A 26 3.61 -8.63 4.99
CA ALA A 26 3.53 -7.79 6.19
C ALA A 26 3.74 -6.33 5.78
N ALA A 27 3.15 -5.40 6.53
CA ALA A 27 3.36 -3.98 6.31
C ALA A 27 3.25 -3.21 7.62
N PHE A 28 4.18 -2.28 7.83
CA PHE A 28 4.07 -1.26 8.87
C PHE A 28 4.47 0.10 8.31
N PHE A 29 4.03 1.15 8.99
CA PHE A 29 4.27 2.50 8.53
C PHE A 29 4.34 3.49 9.67
N TYR A 30 4.91 4.65 9.38
CA TYR A 30 4.97 5.78 10.28
C TYR A 30 4.22 6.95 9.70
N PHE A 31 3.40 7.59 10.55
CA PHE A 31 2.84 8.90 10.27
C PHE A 31 3.58 9.96 11.06
N ALA A 32 4.12 10.97 10.36
CA ALA A 32 4.48 12.25 10.95
C ALA A 32 3.49 13.31 10.46
N LEU A 33 2.70 13.83 11.40
CA LEU A 33 1.64 14.79 11.11
C LEU A 33 2.24 16.20 10.98
N ASN A 34 1.88 16.93 9.92
CA ASN A 34 2.08 18.37 9.81
C ASN A 34 0.72 19.06 9.97
N HIS A 35 0.50 19.65 11.15
CA HIS A 35 -0.76 20.30 11.49
C HIS A 35 -0.95 21.66 10.80
N THR A 36 0.12 22.29 10.33
CA THR A 36 0.08 23.61 9.69
C THR A 36 -0.35 23.50 8.23
N GLU A 37 0.15 22.48 7.54
CA GLU A 37 -0.10 22.25 6.11
C GLU A 37 -1.20 21.23 5.83
N ASP A 38 -1.78 20.63 6.88
CA ASP A 38 -2.75 19.54 6.76
C ASP A 38 -2.22 18.38 5.89
N THR A 39 -0.97 17.99 6.15
CA THR A 39 -0.31 16.88 5.48
C THR A 39 0.21 15.83 6.46
N ILE A 40 0.44 14.63 5.96
CA ILE A 40 1.05 13.53 6.72
C ILE A 40 2.22 12.98 5.89
N GLU A 41 3.43 13.05 6.43
CA GLU A 41 4.54 12.27 5.90
C GLU A 41 4.31 10.80 6.28
N LEU A 42 4.08 9.99 5.25
CA LEU A 42 3.86 8.57 5.36
C LEU A 42 5.11 7.84 4.89
N ARG A 43 5.70 7.05 5.80
CA ARG A 43 6.81 6.15 5.50
C ARG A 43 6.34 4.72 5.61
N GLN A 44 6.34 3.98 4.52
CA GLN A 44 5.84 2.62 4.40
C GLN A 44 6.99 1.63 4.29
N TYR A 45 6.88 0.55 5.05
CA TYR A 45 7.78 -0.59 5.02
C TYR A 45 6.94 -1.83 4.70
N LEU A 46 7.11 -2.33 3.49
CA LEU A 46 6.32 -3.42 2.92
C LEU A 46 7.22 -4.63 2.76
N THR A 47 6.80 -5.77 3.29
CA THR A 47 7.44 -7.05 2.97
C THR A 47 6.72 -7.66 1.78
N VAL A 48 7.37 -7.69 0.64
CA VAL A 48 6.86 -8.24 -0.61
C VAL A 48 7.79 -9.36 -1.02
N GLY A 49 7.29 -10.56 -1.35
CA GLY A 49 8.13 -11.65 -1.87
C GLY A 49 9.44 -11.89 -1.08
N ASN A 50 9.38 -11.89 0.26
CA ASN A 50 10.52 -12.05 1.18
C ASN A 50 11.63 -10.98 1.06
N HIS A 51 11.34 -9.81 0.52
CA HIS A 51 12.24 -8.66 0.57
C HIS A 51 11.50 -7.44 1.14
N CYS A 52 12.26 -6.52 1.72
CA CYS A 52 11.72 -5.25 2.19
C CYS A 52 11.68 -4.23 1.05
N VAL A 53 10.55 -3.55 0.92
CA VAL A 53 10.34 -2.40 0.04
C VAL A 53 10.00 -1.20 0.92
N TYR A 54 10.70 -0.09 0.73
CA TYR A 54 10.46 1.16 1.43
C TYR A 54 9.93 2.21 0.48
N GLU A 55 8.86 2.89 0.88
CA GLU A 55 8.31 4.04 0.17
C GLU A 55 8.06 5.20 1.14
N SER A 56 8.35 6.42 0.72
CA SER A 56 7.97 7.64 1.43
C SER A 56 7.07 8.48 0.55
N SER A 57 6.00 9.03 1.11
CA SER A 57 5.05 9.87 0.39
C SER A 57 4.39 10.88 1.31
N ILE A 58 3.87 11.97 0.75
CA ILE A 58 3.06 12.94 1.47
C ILE A 58 1.59 12.65 1.19
N LEU A 59 0.80 12.51 2.25
CA LEU A 59 -0.64 12.43 2.19
C LEU A 59 -1.26 13.80 2.48
N ASN A 60 -2.29 14.18 1.74
CA ASN A 60 -3.09 15.36 2.04
C ASN A 60 -4.25 14.99 2.96
N VAL A 61 -4.56 15.84 3.93
CA VAL A 61 -5.66 15.65 4.89
C VAL A 61 -6.79 16.60 4.56
N HIS A 62 -7.96 16.05 4.29
CA HIS A 62 -9.18 16.82 4.06
C HIS A 62 -10.03 16.78 5.33
N ARG A 63 -9.82 17.74 6.23
CA ARG A 63 -10.41 17.74 7.58
C ARG A 63 -11.94 17.68 7.59
N GLU A 64 -12.58 18.47 6.71
CA GLU A 64 -14.05 18.53 6.62
C GLU A 64 -14.66 17.18 6.24
N ASN A 65 -14.01 16.49 5.29
CA ASN A 65 -14.47 15.21 4.76
C ASN A 65 -13.94 14.00 5.55
N LYS A 66 -13.02 14.24 6.49
CA LYS A 66 -12.31 13.20 7.26
C LYS A 66 -11.62 12.16 6.36
N THR A 67 -11.08 12.61 5.24
CA THR A 67 -10.37 11.77 4.28
C THR A 67 -8.89 12.12 4.22
N ILE A 68 -8.10 11.15 3.79
CA ILE A 68 -6.70 11.31 3.40
C ILE A 68 -6.57 10.95 1.92
N SER A 69 -5.65 11.59 1.21
CA SER A 69 -5.40 11.26 -0.19
C SER A 69 -3.92 11.11 -0.50
N LYS A 70 -3.61 10.12 -1.35
CA LYS A 70 -2.28 9.91 -1.93
C LYS A 70 -2.38 10.16 -3.44
N ARG A 71 -1.52 11.02 -3.97
CA ARG A 71 -1.34 11.12 -5.42
C ARG A 71 -0.49 9.94 -5.89
N GLY A 72 -0.95 9.20 -6.89
CA GLY A 72 -0.14 8.13 -7.49
C GLY A 72 1.10 8.73 -8.14
N GLU A 73 2.29 8.32 -7.71
CA GLU A 73 3.52 8.63 -8.42
C GLU A 73 3.55 7.80 -9.71
N GLY A 74 3.52 8.46 -10.87
CA GLY A 74 3.59 7.77 -12.15
C GLY A 74 4.87 6.95 -12.24
N GLN A 75 4.76 5.62 -12.23
CA GLN A 75 5.92 4.77 -12.47
C GLN A 75 6.48 5.08 -13.87
N PRO A 76 7.81 5.24 -14.05
CA PRO A 76 8.38 5.34 -15.37
C PRO A 76 8.04 4.04 -16.10
N SER A 77 7.50 4.16 -17.30
CA SER A 77 7.18 3.04 -18.18
C SER A 77 8.45 2.25 -18.46
N GLY A 78 8.72 1.23 -17.65
CA GLY A 78 9.73 0.23 -17.91
C GLY A 78 9.21 -0.66 -19.03
N THR A 79 9.60 -0.37 -20.26
CA THR A 79 9.41 -1.26 -21.41
C THR A 79 10.09 -2.59 -21.09
N GLN A 80 9.34 -3.59 -20.64
CA GLN A 80 9.87 -4.94 -20.53
C GLN A 80 9.96 -5.53 -21.95
N LEU A 81 11.08 -5.26 -22.61
CA LEU A 81 11.50 -5.98 -23.81
C LEU A 81 11.82 -7.43 -23.41
N LEU A 82 10.83 -8.33 -23.49
CA LEU A 82 11.11 -9.76 -23.55
C LEU A 82 11.65 -10.09 -24.96
N CYS A 83 12.94 -9.88 -25.17
CA CYS A 83 13.65 -10.43 -26.31
C CYS A 83 14.21 -11.80 -25.94
N GLY A 84 13.44 -12.86 -26.20
CA GLY A 84 13.92 -14.23 -26.07
C GLY A 84 14.94 -14.57 -27.16
N ARG A 85 16.20 -14.75 -26.78
CA ARG A 85 17.20 -15.46 -27.59
C ARG A 85 16.83 -16.95 -27.66
N GLY A 86 16.74 -17.52 -28.86
CA GLY A 86 16.68 -18.97 -29.04
C GLY A 86 16.38 -19.39 -30.48
N ARG A 87 17.42 -19.69 -31.26
CA ARG A 87 17.30 -20.40 -32.54
C ARG A 87 16.81 -21.83 -32.29
N THR A 88 15.64 -22.19 -32.83
CA THR A 88 15.43 -23.54 -33.35
C THR A 88 14.35 -23.51 -34.44
N VAL A 89 14.76 -23.89 -35.64
CA VAL A 89 13.88 -24.23 -36.75
C VAL A 89 13.27 -25.57 -36.42
N LEU A 90 11.95 -25.65 -36.30
CA LEU A 90 11.23 -26.90 -36.47
C LEU A 90 10.07 -26.67 -37.43
N ALA A 91 10.20 -27.29 -38.60
CA ALA A 91 9.15 -27.33 -39.60
C ALA A 91 7.99 -28.16 -39.07
N CYS A 92 6.78 -27.58 -39.07
CA CYS A 92 5.55 -28.35 -39.21
C CYS A 92 4.95 -28.04 -40.57
N ALA A 93 4.78 -29.11 -41.32
CA ALA A 93 4.10 -29.17 -42.59
C ALA A 93 2.60 -28.83 -42.44
N MET A 94 2.01 -28.49 -43.58
CA MET A 94 0.60 -28.16 -43.84
C MET A 94 0.25 -26.69 -43.67
N GLY A 95 0.07 -26.05 -44.84
CA GLY A 95 -0.21 -24.64 -44.98
C GLY A 95 -1.58 -24.25 -44.47
N THR A 96 -1.59 -23.50 -43.38
CA THR A 96 -2.48 -22.38 -43.14
C THR A 96 -1.69 -21.34 -42.35
N THR A 97 -1.37 -20.19 -42.96
CA THR A 97 -0.90 -19.03 -42.20
C THR A 97 -2.10 -18.47 -41.46
N VAL A 98 -2.31 -18.87 -40.21
CA VAL A 98 -3.22 -18.17 -39.32
C VAL A 98 -2.43 -16.97 -38.78
N PRO A 99 -2.85 -15.72 -39.05
CA PRO A 99 -2.29 -14.59 -38.31
C PRO A 99 -2.67 -14.82 -36.84
N CYS A 100 -1.70 -14.90 -35.94
CA CYS A 100 -1.99 -14.71 -34.52
C CYS A 100 -2.76 -13.39 -34.41
N PRO A 101 -4.03 -13.38 -33.94
CA PRO A 101 -4.69 -12.14 -33.65
C PRO A 101 -3.92 -11.54 -32.48
N TRP A 102 -3.12 -10.53 -32.79
CA TRP A 102 -2.55 -9.64 -31.80
C TRP A 102 -3.71 -8.89 -31.15
N SER A 103 -4.42 -9.50 -30.20
CA SER A 103 -5.09 -8.71 -29.18
C SER A 103 -3.99 -8.23 -28.23
N HIS A 104 -3.35 -7.14 -28.61
CA HIS A 104 -2.77 -6.21 -27.65
C HIS A 104 -3.93 -5.71 -26.80
N GLN A 105 -4.35 -6.49 -25.81
CA GLN A 105 -5.03 -5.90 -24.67
C GLN A 105 -3.92 -5.24 -23.88
N SER A 106 -3.58 -4.01 -24.29
CA SER A 106 -2.92 -3.07 -23.42
C SER A 106 -3.81 -3.01 -22.19
N LEU A 107 -3.37 -3.60 -21.07
CA LEU A 107 -3.89 -3.18 -19.78
C LEU A 107 -3.83 -1.65 -19.80
N PRO A 108 -4.93 -0.94 -19.46
CA PRO A 108 -4.87 0.50 -19.37
C PRO A 108 -3.65 0.83 -18.50
N PRO A 109 -2.73 1.69 -18.97
CA PRO A 109 -1.63 2.11 -18.12
C PRO A 109 -2.26 2.61 -16.81
N PRO A 110 -1.72 2.22 -15.63
CA PRO A 110 -2.28 2.68 -14.36
C PRO A 110 -2.46 4.19 -14.47
N GLU A 111 -3.70 4.67 -14.28
CA GLU A 111 -4.06 6.07 -14.55
C GLU A 111 -3.08 6.99 -13.82
N LYS A 112 -2.10 7.50 -14.56
CA LYS A 112 -1.13 8.48 -14.06
C LYS A 112 -1.96 9.65 -13.55
N ASP A 113 -1.64 10.10 -12.35
CA ASP A 113 -2.29 11.23 -11.67
C ASP A 113 -3.67 10.97 -11.04
N LYS A 114 -4.13 9.71 -10.93
CA LYS A 114 -5.32 9.42 -10.12
C LYS A 114 -5.02 9.58 -8.63
N GLU A 115 -5.66 10.56 -8.01
CA GLU A 115 -5.64 10.73 -6.57
C GLU A 115 -6.48 9.62 -5.91
N ARG A 116 -5.85 8.81 -5.06
CA ARG A 116 -6.54 7.78 -4.28
C ARG A 116 -6.95 8.37 -2.95
N VAL A 117 -8.26 8.45 -2.73
CA VAL A 117 -8.86 8.98 -1.50
C VAL A 117 -9.28 7.82 -0.59
N ALA A 118 -8.99 7.94 0.69
CA ALA A 118 -9.45 7.01 1.71
C ALA A 118 -10.07 7.78 2.88
N SER A 119 -11.25 7.36 3.32
CA SER A 119 -11.86 7.84 4.55
C SER A 119 -11.16 7.22 5.74
N MET A 120 -10.76 8.07 6.69
CA MET A 120 -10.09 7.63 7.91
C MET A 120 -11.12 7.49 9.03
N ILE A 121 -11.31 6.26 9.51
CA ILE A 121 -12.31 5.92 10.52
C ILE A 121 -11.58 5.66 11.83
N LEU A 122 -11.64 6.64 12.73
CA LEU A 122 -11.16 6.48 14.10
C LEU A 122 -12.16 5.63 14.89
N THR A 123 -11.66 4.63 15.62
CA THR A 123 -12.50 3.78 16.45
C THR A 123 -12.55 4.26 17.90
N ALA A 124 -13.38 3.62 18.73
CA ALA A 124 -13.42 3.90 20.16
C ALA A 124 -12.13 3.47 20.87
N ASP A 125 -11.42 2.47 20.34
CA ASP A 125 -10.09 2.10 20.85
C ASP A 125 -9.02 2.90 20.10
N PRO A 126 -8.30 3.81 20.77
CA PRO A 126 -7.30 4.66 20.12
C PRO A 126 -6.11 3.88 19.56
N LYS A 127 -5.98 2.59 19.89
CA LYS A 127 -4.92 1.70 19.40
C LYS A 127 -5.20 1.12 18.02
N ILE A 128 -6.41 1.30 17.49
CA ILE A 128 -6.76 0.85 16.15
C ILE A 128 -7.50 1.93 15.37
N TYR A 129 -7.34 1.91 14.06
CA TYR A 129 -8.14 2.72 13.15
C TYR A 129 -8.38 1.92 11.85
N MET A 130 -9.37 2.37 11.08
CA MET A 130 -9.66 1.77 9.78
C MET A 130 -9.49 2.80 8.66
N LEU A 131 -9.11 2.31 7.49
CA LEU A 131 -9.27 3.06 6.25
C LEU A 131 -10.35 2.40 5.41
N ALA A 132 -11.18 3.25 4.82
CA ALA A 132 -12.19 2.85 3.87
C ALA A 132 -12.00 3.58 2.55
N GLN A 133 -11.96 2.84 1.45
CA GLN A 133 -11.88 3.39 0.10
C GLN A 133 -13.20 3.15 -0.60
N ASP A 134 -13.61 4.12 -1.41
CA ASP A 134 -14.78 4.01 -2.28
C ASP A 134 -16.06 3.57 -1.52
N LEU A 135 -16.30 4.16 -0.33
CA LEU A 135 -17.41 3.78 0.57
C LEU A 135 -18.80 3.87 -0.06
N ASP A 136 -18.96 4.75 -1.05
CA ASP A 136 -20.18 5.03 -1.79
C ASP A 136 -20.32 4.16 -3.05
N ASP A 137 -19.21 3.57 -3.52
CA ASP A 137 -19.20 2.63 -4.64
C ASP A 137 -19.15 1.20 -4.10
N GLU A 138 -20.33 0.60 -3.99
CA GLU A 138 -20.47 -0.77 -3.51
C GLU A 138 -19.66 -1.78 -4.33
N GLN A 139 -19.31 -1.50 -5.59
CA GLN A 139 -18.53 -2.43 -6.42
C GLN A 139 -17.02 -2.33 -6.15
N ASN A 140 -16.55 -1.20 -5.62
CA ASN A 140 -15.13 -0.93 -5.41
C ASN A 140 -14.72 -0.76 -3.94
N VAL A 141 -15.68 -0.83 -3.02
CA VAL A 141 -15.44 -0.66 -1.58
C VAL A 141 -14.28 -1.54 -1.08
N ALA A 142 -13.37 -0.91 -0.34
CA ALA A 142 -12.29 -1.58 0.37
C ALA A 142 -12.25 -1.11 1.82
N LEU A 143 -12.05 -2.05 2.75
CA LEU A 143 -11.89 -1.79 4.19
C LEU A 143 -10.60 -2.42 4.68
N SER A 144 -9.84 -1.67 5.47
CA SER A 144 -8.59 -2.14 6.08
C SER A 144 -8.50 -1.69 7.53
N LEU A 145 -7.95 -2.56 8.38
CA LEU A 145 -7.71 -2.33 9.80
C LEU A 145 -6.21 -2.18 10.06
N TYR A 146 -5.90 -1.21 10.90
CA TYR A 146 -4.55 -0.90 11.34
C TYR A 146 -4.49 -0.80 12.85
N ALA A 147 -3.36 -1.17 13.44
CA ALA A 147 -3.15 -1.13 14.88
C ALA A 147 -1.76 -0.61 15.27
N ASP A 148 -1.62 -0.10 16.49
CA ASP A 148 -0.35 0.36 17.06
C ASP A 148 0.64 -0.79 17.35
N LYS A 149 0.12 -2.01 17.36
CA LYS A 149 0.85 -3.27 17.57
C LYS A 149 0.57 -4.25 16.43
N PRO A 150 1.51 -5.16 16.14
CA PRO A 150 1.34 -6.15 15.08
C PRO A 150 0.27 -7.22 15.38
N GLU A 151 -0.05 -7.40 16.65
CA GLU A 151 -1.01 -8.40 17.12
C GLU A 151 -2.18 -7.68 17.78
N VAL A 152 -3.40 -8.03 17.38
CA VAL A 152 -4.64 -7.44 17.89
C VAL A 152 -5.45 -8.44 18.71
N THR A 153 -6.27 -7.93 19.62
CA THR A 153 -7.24 -8.76 20.35
C THR A 153 -8.41 -9.17 19.45
N GLN A 154 -9.19 -10.17 19.90
CA GLN A 154 -10.39 -10.59 19.17
C GLN A 154 -11.42 -9.46 19.08
N GLU A 155 -11.50 -8.62 20.10
CA GLU A 155 -12.41 -7.49 20.23
C GLU A 155 -12.04 -6.38 19.25
N GLN A 156 -10.74 -6.09 19.12
CA GLN A 156 -10.22 -5.15 18.12
C GLN A 156 -10.49 -5.67 16.70
N LEU A 157 -10.23 -6.95 16.45
CA LEU A 157 -10.47 -7.56 15.14
C LEU A 157 -11.97 -7.62 14.78
N LYS A 158 -12.83 -7.80 15.78
CA LYS A 158 -14.28 -7.81 15.61
C LYS A 158 -14.80 -6.49 15.01
N VAL A 159 -14.14 -5.37 15.28
CA VAL A 159 -14.49 -4.07 14.66
C VAL A 159 -14.44 -4.15 13.14
N LEU A 160 -13.38 -4.75 12.58
CA LEU A 160 -13.25 -4.97 11.15
C LEU A 160 -14.32 -5.94 10.63
N HIS A 161 -14.53 -7.06 11.33
CA HIS A 161 -15.51 -8.07 10.94
C HIS A 161 -16.93 -7.51 10.81
N VAL A 162 -17.36 -6.70 11.78
CA VAL A 162 -18.67 -6.04 11.76
C VAL A 162 -18.76 -5.05 10.60
N ALA A 163 -17.70 -4.27 10.34
CA ALA A 163 -17.68 -3.31 9.25
C ALA A 163 -17.74 -3.98 7.87
N ILE A 164 -17.03 -5.10 7.70
CA ILE A 164 -17.02 -5.93 6.49
C ILE A 164 -18.42 -6.50 6.22
N GLU A 165 -19.05 -7.11 7.21
CA GLU A 165 -20.42 -7.62 7.08
C GLU A 165 -21.42 -6.51 6.76
N CYS A 166 -21.28 -5.35 7.41
CA CYS A 166 -22.14 -4.18 7.17
C CYS A 166 -22.05 -3.70 5.71
N LYS A 167 -20.89 -3.82 5.07
CA LYS A 167 -20.69 -3.51 3.64
C LYS A 167 -21.00 -4.69 2.71
N GLY A 168 -21.48 -5.81 3.24
CA GLY A 168 -21.79 -7.02 2.48
C GLY A 168 -20.56 -7.70 1.88
N LEU A 169 -19.38 -7.45 2.45
CA LEU A 169 -18.15 -8.15 2.10
C LEU A 169 -18.10 -9.48 2.85
N ASP A 170 -17.48 -10.50 2.25
CA ASP A 170 -17.38 -11.81 2.85
C ASP A 170 -16.15 -11.90 3.78
N LYS A 171 -16.34 -12.45 4.99
CA LYS A 171 -15.27 -12.63 5.98
C LYS A 171 -14.17 -13.58 5.50
N SER A 172 -14.48 -14.53 4.62
CA SER A 172 -13.50 -15.45 4.04
C SER A 172 -12.58 -14.78 3.02
N GLU A 173 -12.97 -13.61 2.49
CA GLU A 173 -12.13 -12.79 1.59
C GLU A 173 -11.19 -11.84 2.35
N ILE A 174 -11.18 -11.87 3.68
CA ILE A 174 -10.24 -11.07 4.47
C ILE A 174 -8.81 -11.58 4.25
N ILE A 175 -7.95 -10.68 3.81
CA ILE A 175 -6.51 -10.91 3.72
C ILE A 175 -5.89 -10.39 5.01
N TYR A 176 -5.11 -11.24 5.67
CA TYR A 176 -4.42 -10.92 6.93
C TYR A 176 -2.93 -10.75 6.69
N ALA A 177 -2.34 -9.76 7.37
CA ALA A 177 -0.91 -9.62 7.42
C ALA A 177 -0.28 -10.75 8.26
N ASP A 178 0.81 -11.31 7.76
CA ASP A 178 1.64 -12.29 8.45
C ASP A 178 2.90 -11.57 8.94
N VAL A 179 2.78 -10.89 10.09
CA VAL A 179 3.89 -10.09 10.66
C VAL A 179 5.13 -10.93 10.91
N LYS A 180 4.99 -12.26 11.10
CA LYS A 180 6.14 -13.16 11.28
C LYS A 180 7.02 -13.24 10.04
N LYS A 181 6.49 -12.86 8.87
CA LYS A 181 7.25 -12.80 7.63
C LYS A 181 7.96 -11.47 7.43
N ASP A 182 7.79 -10.49 8.31
CA ASP A 182 8.42 -9.18 8.17
C ASP A 182 9.93 -9.27 7.90
N GLN A 183 10.37 -8.58 6.85
CA GLN A 183 11.78 -8.46 6.47
C GLN A 183 12.29 -7.02 6.63
N CYS A 184 11.46 -6.09 7.10
CA CYS A 184 11.78 -4.67 7.12
C CYS A 184 12.43 -4.18 8.43
N GLY A 185 12.41 -4.99 9.50
CA GLY A 185 13.06 -4.64 10.76
C GLY A 185 14.52 -4.15 10.66
N PRO A 186 15.42 -4.77 9.86
CA PRO A 186 16.79 -4.28 9.69
C PRO A 186 16.86 -2.89 9.04
N LEU A 187 16.06 -2.65 7.98
CA LEU A 187 16.05 -1.37 7.27
C LEU A 187 15.46 -0.25 8.15
N GLU A 188 14.41 -0.55 8.92
CA GLU A 188 13.85 0.38 9.89
C GLU A 188 14.89 0.83 10.93
N LYS A 189 15.67 -0.11 11.48
CA LYS A 189 16.73 0.22 12.44
C LYS A 189 17.78 1.13 11.83
N GLN A 190 18.21 0.85 10.60
CA GLN A 190 19.15 1.70 9.88
C GLN A 190 18.61 3.13 9.74
N HIS A 191 17.37 3.30 9.27
CA HIS A 191 16.75 4.63 9.14
C HIS A 191 16.55 5.33 10.50
N GLU A 192 16.34 4.58 11.60
CA GLU A 192 16.29 5.16 12.95
C GLU A 192 17.65 5.70 13.40
N GLU A 193 18.73 4.96 13.16
CA GLU A 193 20.10 5.39 13.48
C GLU A 193 20.53 6.60 12.65
N GLU A 194 20.23 6.61 11.36
CA GLU A 194 20.51 7.76 10.46
C GLU A 194 19.81 9.03 10.95
N ARG A 195 18.52 8.94 11.32
CA ARG A 195 17.76 10.08 11.86
C ARG A 195 18.31 10.59 13.19
N LYS A 196 18.81 9.71 14.05
CA LYS A 196 19.45 10.12 15.32
C LYS A 196 20.73 10.90 15.05
N LYS A 197 21.56 10.46 14.10
CA LYS A 197 22.79 11.16 13.70
C LYS A 197 22.49 12.54 13.11
N THR A 198 21.54 12.65 12.19
CA THR A 198 21.15 13.94 11.59
C THR A 198 20.58 14.93 12.62
N ASN A 199 19.92 14.44 13.67
CA ASN A 199 19.38 15.29 14.74
C ASN A 199 20.42 15.65 15.83
N GLU A 200 21.54 14.92 15.91
CA GLU A 200 22.62 15.14 16.88
C GLU A 200 23.79 15.95 16.29
N GLU A 201 23.91 16.06 14.96
CA GLU A 201 24.83 16.99 14.32
C GLU A 201 24.38 18.43 14.60
N PRO A 202 25.18 19.26 15.30
CA PRO A 202 24.92 20.69 15.37
C PRO A 202 24.91 21.25 13.96
N GLN A 203 23.94 22.10 13.67
CA GLN A 203 23.87 22.93 12.47
C GLN A 203 25.04 23.94 12.49
N GLU A 204 26.28 23.47 12.32
CA GLU A 204 27.53 24.26 12.41
C GLU A 204 27.94 24.89 11.07
N ASP A 205 27.21 24.63 9.99
CA ASP A 205 27.49 25.21 8.67
C ASP A 205 26.42 26.22 8.25
N ALA A 206 26.29 27.30 9.02
CA ALA A 206 25.59 28.51 8.60
C ALA A 206 26.31 29.78 9.05
N GLU A 207 27.64 29.82 8.93
CA GLU A 207 28.36 31.10 8.83
C GLU A 207 29.72 30.90 8.15
N GLN A 208 29.82 31.22 6.86
CA GLN A 208 31.04 31.70 6.20
C GLN A 208 30.75 32.12 4.75
N GLY A 209 30.82 33.43 4.50
CA GLY A 209 30.95 34.01 3.15
C GLY A 209 30.13 35.26 2.91
#